data_AF-Q6MQV9-F1
#
_entry.id   AF-Q6MQV9-F1
#
_cell.length_a   1.000
_cell.length_b   1.000
_cell.length_c   1.000
_cell.angle_alpha   90.00
_cell.angle_beta   90.00
_cell.angle_gamma   90.00
#
_symmetry.space_group_name_H-M   'P 1'
#
loop_
_entity.id
_entity.type
_entity.pdbx_description
1 polymer ?
#
loop_
_entity_poly.entity_id
_entity_poly.type
_entity_poly.pdbx_seq_one_letter_code
_entity_poly.pdbx_strand_id
1 'polypeptide(L)'
;MKLFLFIAAGLILSPTLLNIPKTETVSLLGTIAAYVFLFAAGLELSLKKTLAHLKEASWISVGAFIFPLITGYAGALYLLPEGSNTLFVATAMAVSALPVIIQLLKEANLYTTNLGRLIVSAATLCDILAWIMFSFLLPPQSMGPWIASHLPVFVFMAGLFISDWNLISEKRIEQLESFTRWVFAPIFFVTIGWGLNLAQHFDARQVAIVTLIAFAGKIVGSYAVSRWRKFNHTDSMTIGLSLNARGAMEILMATFGLKAGLIDMTLFTSLVAMAIITSMVPALTFRLQRKLRQ
;
A
#
# COMPACT_ATOMS: atom_id res chain seq x y z
N MET A 1 -7.59 10.49 -4.39
CA MET A 1 -8.34 11.49 -3.59
C MET A 1 -9.61 10.96 -2.95
N LYS A 2 -10.54 10.25 -3.62
CA LYS A 2 -11.82 9.88 -2.95
C LYS A 2 -11.70 8.98 -1.70
N LEU A 3 -10.64 8.20 -1.55
CA LEU A 3 -10.48 7.25 -0.44
C LEU A 3 -10.34 7.93 0.95
N PHE A 4 -9.67 9.08 1.05
CA PHE A 4 -9.52 9.78 2.34
C PHE A 4 -10.85 10.30 2.86
N LEU A 5 -11.79 10.66 1.97
CA LEU A 5 -13.12 11.14 2.35
C LEU A 5 -13.91 10.05 3.08
N PHE A 6 -13.74 8.79 2.69
CA PHE A 6 -14.37 7.66 3.37
C PHE A 6 -13.77 7.42 4.76
N ILE A 7 -12.44 7.54 4.90
CA ILE A 7 -11.81 7.46 6.23
C ILE A 7 -12.30 8.62 7.12
N ALA A 8 -12.35 9.84 6.58
CA ALA A 8 -12.86 11.01 7.30
C ALA A 8 -14.33 10.83 7.72
N ALA A 9 -15.18 10.28 6.84
CA ALA A 9 -16.57 9.94 7.18
C ALA A 9 -16.65 8.90 8.30
N GLY A 10 -15.78 7.88 8.28
CA GLY A 10 -15.65 6.94 9.39
C GLY A 10 -15.21 7.59 10.70
N LEU A 11 -14.24 8.51 10.65
CA LEU A 11 -13.75 9.25 11.82
C LEU A 11 -14.86 10.03 12.53
N ILE A 12 -15.85 10.54 11.80
CA ILE A 12 -17.03 11.20 12.39
C ILE A 12 -17.76 10.24 13.33
N LEU A 13 -17.93 8.97 12.95
CA LEU A 13 -18.60 7.94 13.75
C LEU A 13 -17.73 7.41 14.90
N SER A 14 -16.42 7.66 14.83
CA SER A 14 -15.42 7.06 15.74
C SER A 14 -15.53 7.52 17.19
N PRO A 15 -14.90 6.80 18.14
CA PRO A 15 -14.72 7.23 19.54
C PRO A 15 -14.15 8.64 19.71
N THR A 16 -13.42 9.14 18.71
CA THR A 16 -12.82 10.47 18.73
C THR A 16 -13.87 11.59 18.65
N LEU A 17 -14.96 11.39 17.90
CA LEU A 17 -15.93 12.45 17.57
C LEU A 17 -17.32 12.15 18.13
N LEU A 18 -18.11 11.28 17.48
CA LEU A 18 -19.47 10.97 17.93
C LEU A 18 -19.55 9.79 18.90
N ASN A 19 -18.47 9.01 19.02
CA ASN A 19 -18.39 7.82 19.89
C ASN A 19 -19.55 6.84 19.69
N ILE A 20 -19.93 6.60 18.43
CA ILE A 20 -20.95 5.62 18.10
C ILE A 20 -20.30 4.24 18.18
N PRO A 21 -20.80 3.32 19.02
CA PRO A 21 -20.20 2.01 19.17
C PRO A 21 -20.29 1.23 17.85
N LYS A 22 -19.16 0.65 17.44
CA LYS A 22 -19.08 -0.16 16.24
C LYS A 22 -19.59 -1.57 16.54
N THR A 23 -20.65 -1.98 15.86
CA THR A 23 -21.23 -3.33 16.03
C THR A 23 -20.35 -4.40 15.36
N GLU A 24 -20.56 -5.66 15.77
CA GLU A 24 -19.92 -6.82 15.14
C GLU A 24 -20.25 -6.89 13.64
N THR A 25 -21.50 -6.64 13.26
CA THR A 25 -21.95 -6.63 11.86
C THR A 25 -21.17 -5.65 11.01
N VAL A 26 -20.92 -4.43 11.49
CA VAL A 26 -20.12 -3.43 10.78
C VAL A 26 -18.67 -3.90 10.64
N SER A 27 -18.12 -4.52 11.69
CA SER A 27 -16.76 -5.06 11.67
C SER A 27 -16.61 -6.21 10.67
N LEU A 28 -17.63 -7.08 10.57
CA LEU A 28 -17.69 -8.15 9.59
C LEU A 28 -17.79 -7.59 8.16
N LEU A 29 -18.68 -6.62 7.93
CA LEU A 29 -18.82 -5.96 6.62
C LEU A 29 -17.52 -5.32 6.15
N GLY A 30 -16.82 -4.59 7.02
CA GLY A 30 -15.53 -4.02 6.67
C GLY A 30 -14.45 -5.06 6.40
N THR A 31 -14.50 -6.21 7.09
CA THR A 31 -13.57 -7.32 6.85
C THR A 31 -13.83 -7.99 5.50
N ILE A 32 -15.09 -8.23 5.15
CA ILE A 32 -15.47 -8.74 3.83
C ILE A 32 -15.04 -7.76 2.75
N ALA A 33 -15.32 -6.46 2.94
CA ALA A 33 -14.89 -5.42 2.01
C ALA A 33 -13.37 -5.38 1.85
N ALA A 34 -12.61 -5.56 2.92
CA ALA A 34 -11.15 -5.66 2.88
C ALA A 34 -10.68 -6.83 2.00
N TYR A 35 -11.27 -8.02 2.17
CA TYR A 35 -10.91 -9.20 1.36
C TYR A 35 -11.28 -9.03 -0.11
N VAL A 36 -12.47 -8.51 -0.42
CA VAL A 36 -12.87 -8.26 -1.82
C VAL A 36 -11.96 -7.22 -2.46
N PHE A 37 -11.61 -6.16 -1.73
CA PHE A 37 -10.68 -5.15 -2.21
C PHE A 37 -9.27 -5.72 -2.43
N LEU A 38 -8.81 -6.58 -1.53
CA LEU A 38 -7.52 -7.25 -1.64
C LEU A 38 -7.47 -8.23 -2.82
N PHE A 39 -8.57 -8.95 -3.08
CA PHE A 39 -8.71 -9.80 -4.26
C PHE A 39 -8.64 -8.99 -5.55
N ALA A 40 -9.36 -7.87 -5.61
CA ALA A 40 -9.34 -6.97 -6.76
C ALA A 40 -7.94 -6.40 -7.02
N ALA A 41 -7.19 -6.03 -5.97
CA ALA A 41 -5.80 -5.62 -6.09
C ALA A 41 -4.91 -6.75 -6.65
N GLY A 42 -5.18 -8.01 -6.26
CA GLY A 42 -4.57 -9.18 -6.89
C GLY A 42 -4.83 -9.24 -8.39
N LEU A 43 -6.07 -9.02 -8.82
CA LEU A 43 -6.46 -9.04 -10.23
C LEU A 43 -5.80 -7.92 -11.08
N GLU A 44 -5.50 -6.78 -10.48
CA GLU A 44 -4.81 -5.67 -11.17
C GLU A 44 -3.37 -6.01 -11.57
N LEU A 45 -2.74 -6.98 -10.89
CA LEU A 45 -1.36 -7.38 -11.12
C LEU A 45 -1.26 -8.33 -12.31
N SER A 46 -0.14 -8.26 -13.02
CA SER A 46 0.15 -9.17 -14.13
C SER A 46 1.58 -9.68 -14.02
N LEU A 47 1.72 -10.97 -13.69
CA LEU A 47 3.04 -11.61 -13.58
C LEU A 47 3.70 -11.72 -14.94
N LYS A 48 2.98 -12.16 -15.99
CA LYS A 48 3.48 -12.26 -17.36
C LYS A 48 4.06 -10.95 -17.88
N LYS A 49 3.35 -9.84 -17.71
CA LYS A 49 3.84 -8.50 -18.11
C LYS A 49 5.06 -8.08 -17.30
N THR A 50 5.09 -8.43 -16.02
CA THR A 50 6.22 -8.15 -15.12
C THR A 50 7.46 -8.97 -15.47
N LEU A 51 7.29 -10.26 -15.77
CA LEU A 51 8.37 -11.17 -16.14
C LEU A 51 9.06 -10.76 -17.44
N ALA A 52 8.32 -10.17 -18.40
CA ALA A 52 8.88 -9.64 -19.64
C ALA A 52 9.88 -8.48 -19.43
N HIS A 53 9.81 -7.77 -18.30
CA HIS A 53 10.68 -6.65 -17.95
C HIS A 53 11.42 -6.86 -16.62
N LEU A 54 11.56 -8.13 -16.18
CA LEU A 54 12.04 -8.47 -14.85
C LEU A 54 13.44 -7.93 -14.55
N LYS A 55 14.34 -7.94 -15.54
CA LYS A 55 15.73 -7.54 -15.36
C LYS A 55 15.86 -6.06 -15.03
N GLU A 56 15.16 -5.19 -15.75
CA GLU A 56 15.15 -3.76 -15.47
C GLU A 56 14.31 -3.44 -14.22
N ALA A 57 13.14 -4.08 -14.08
CA ALA A 57 12.22 -3.85 -12.98
C ALA A 57 12.83 -4.26 -11.63
N SER A 58 13.54 -5.38 -11.57
CA SER A 58 14.17 -5.89 -10.33
C SER A 58 15.11 -4.88 -9.68
N TRP A 59 15.94 -4.18 -10.45
CA TRP A 59 16.80 -3.13 -9.90
C TRP A 59 15.99 -2.00 -9.29
N ILE A 60 14.98 -1.51 -10.03
CA ILE A 60 14.10 -0.45 -9.51
C ILE A 60 13.37 -0.92 -8.25
N SER A 61 12.88 -2.17 -8.22
CA SER A 61 12.24 -2.77 -7.05
C SER A 61 13.18 -2.90 -5.86
N VAL A 62 14.46 -3.24 -6.05
CA VAL A 62 15.45 -3.21 -4.97
C VAL A 62 15.53 -1.81 -4.35
N GLY A 63 15.63 -0.78 -5.19
CA GLY A 63 15.60 0.62 -4.73
C GLY A 63 14.31 1.00 -4.01
N ALA A 64 13.17 0.52 -4.50
CA ALA A 64 11.85 0.88 -3.99
C ALA A 64 11.37 0.06 -2.80
N PHE A 65 12.00 -1.09 -2.53
CA PHE A 65 11.60 -2.02 -1.48
C PHE A 65 12.68 -2.18 -0.40
N ILE A 66 13.92 -2.49 -0.78
CA ILE A 66 15.00 -2.78 0.18
C ILE A 66 15.43 -1.52 0.94
N PHE A 67 15.55 -0.38 0.26
CA PHE A 67 15.91 0.87 0.94
C PHE A 67 14.85 1.28 1.97
N PRO A 68 13.54 1.37 1.63
CA PRO A 68 12.48 1.59 2.63
C PRO A 68 12.46 0.56 3.74
N LEU A 69 12.74 -0.71 3.44
CA LEU A 69 12.81 -1.77 4.44
C LEU A 69 13.95 -1.49 5.44
N ILE A 70 15.15 -1.17 4.96
CA ILE A 70 16.30 -0.86 5.83
C ILE A 70 16.04 0.40 6.66
N THR A 71 15.60 1.49 6.03
CA THR A 71 15.34 2.75 6.74
C THR A 71 14.14 2.62 7.69
N GLY A 72 13.12 1.86 7.29
CA GLY A 72 11.95 1.55 8.10
C GLY A 72 12.30 0.70 9.31
N TYR A 73 13.16 -0.31 9.13
CA TYR A 73 13.64 -1.15 10.22
C TYR A 73 14.47 -0.34 11.21
N ALA A 74 15.44 0.44 10.74
CA ALA A 74 16.26 1.32 11.58
C ALA A 74 15.40 2.36 12.32
N GLY A 75 14.40 2.94 11.66
CA GLY A 75 13.44 3.85 12.27
C GLY A 75 12.58 3.19 13.33
N ALA A 76 12.07 2.00 13.03
CA ALA A 76 11.22 1.23 13.92
C ALA A 76 11.97 0.78 15.18
N LEU A 77 13.27 0.45 15.10
CA LEU A 77 14.11 0.17 16.28
C LEU A 77 14.19 1.36 17.25
N TYR A 78 14.18 2.59 16.73
CA TYR A 78 14.22 3.80 17.55
C TYR A 78 12.85 4.22 18.07
N LEU A 79 11.80 3.95 17.30
CA LEU A 79 10.44 4.41 17.58
C LEU A 79 9.63 3.46 18.45
N LEU A 80 9.86 2.16 18.32
CA LEU A 80 8.97 1.15 18.88
C LEU A 80 9.56 0.56 20.15
N PRO A 81 8.71 0.19 21.13
CA PRO A 81 9.15 -0.55 22.29
C PRO A 81 9.85 -1.85 21.91
N GLU A 82 10.81 -2.29 22.73
CA GLU A 82 11.43 -3.60 22.60
C GLU A 82 10.35 -4.70 22.55
N GLY A 83 10.52 -5.67 21.63
CA GLY A 83 9.55 -6.74 21.39
C GLY A 83 8.50 -6.44 20.30
N SER A 84 8.43 -5.21 19.79
CA SER A 84 7.58 -4.89 18.64
C SER A 84 8.05 -5.59 17.36
N ASN A 85 7.12 -5.97 16.47
CA ASN A 85 7.47 -6.61 15.19
C ASN A 85 8.03 -5.59 14.18
N THR A 86 9.26 -5.15 14.43
CA THR A 86 10.00 -4.12 13.70
C THR A 86 10.10 -4.43 12.20
N LEU A 87 10.26 -5.72 11.84
CA LEU A 87 10.34 -6.14 10.45
C LEU A 87 8.99 -6.05 9.72
N PHE A 88 7.87 -6.32 10.42
CA PHE A 88 6.54 -6.04 9.88
C PHE A 88 6.34 -4.55 9.61
N VAL A 89 6.75 -3.68 10.53
CA VAL A 89 6.64 -2.22 10.33
C VAL A 89 7.45 -1.77 9.14
N ALA A 90 8.70 -2.24 9.03
CA ALA A 90 9.55 -1.98 7.88
C ALA A 90 8.91 -2.45 6.56
N THR A 91 8.28 -3.64 6.57
CA THR A 91 7.59 -4.21 5.40
C THR A 91 6.38 -3.37 5.02
N ALA A 92 5.52 -3.02 5.99
CA ALA A 92 4.37 -2.15 5.76
C ALA A 92 4.79 -0.79 5.19
N MET A 93 5.92 -0.25 5.67
CA MET A 93 6.50 0.99 5.15
C MET A 93 7.07 0.84 3.73
N ALA A 94 7.39 -0.35 3.26
CA ALA A 94 7.90 -0.59 1.90
C ALA A 94 6.76 -0.77 0.86
N VAL A 95 5.54 -1.07 1.28
CA VAL A 95 4.37 -1.31 0.39
C VAL A 95 4.00 -0.07 -0.42
N SER A 96 3.62 -0.26 -1.68
CA SER A 96 3.10 0.80 -2.56
C SER A 96 1.62 0.56 -2.88
N ALA A 97 0.96 1.51 -3.53
CA ALA A 97 -0.40 1.35 -4.03
C ALA A 97 -0.44 1.41 -5.56
N LEU A 98 -0.35 0.26 -6.22
CA LEU A 98 -0.40 0.14 -7.68
C LEU A 98 -1.55 0.91 -8.36
N PRO A 99 -2.82 0.88 -7.89
CA PRO A 99 -3.89 1.62 -8.56
C PRO A 99 -3.65 3.14 -8.58
N VAL A 100 -3.01 3.67 -7.54
CA VAL A 100 -2.64 5.10 -7.47
C VAL A 100 -1.49 5.38 -8.44
N ILE A 101 -0.50 4.49 -8.51
CA ILE A 101 0.62 4.58 -9.47
C ILE A 101 0.08 4.63 -10.91
N ILE A 102 -0.79 3.70 -11.27
CA ILE A 102 -1.40 3.64 -12.61
C ILE A 102 -2.13 4.94 -12.94
N GLN A 103 -2.94 5.45 -11.99
CA GLN A 103 -3.65 6.71 -12.19
C GLN A 103 -2.70 7.89 -12.41
N LEU A 104 -1.63 8.01 -11.60
CA LEU A 104 -0.62 9.07 -11.76
C LEU A 104 0.08 8.98 -13.11
N LEU A 105 0.45 7.77 -13.55
CA LEU A 105 1.06 7.55 -14.85
C LEU A 105 0.10 7.88 -16.01
N LYS A 106 -1.20 7.58 -15.87
CA LYS A 106 -2.22 7.95 -16.85
C LYS A 106 -2.38 9.48 -16.94
N GLU A 107 -2.45 10.17 -15.80
CA GLU A 107 -2.53 11.64 -15.75
C GLU A 107 -1.29 12.34 -16.33
N ALA A 108 -0.13 11.69 -16.22
CA ALA A 108 1.12 12.15 -16.78
C ALA A 108 1.35 11.76 -18.25
N ASN A 109 0.41 11.03 -18.88
CA ASN A 109 0.58 10.41 -20.21
C ASN A 109 1.80 9.47 -20.33
N LEU A 110 2.23 8.88 -19.21
CA LEU A 110 3.37 7.97 -19.15
C LEU A 110 2.97 6.49 -19.11
N TYR A 111 1.71 6.17 -18.82
CA TYR A 111 1.24 4.79 -18.59
C TYR A 111 1.59 3.81 -19.72
N THR A 112 1.48 4.23 -20.98
CA THR A 112 1.75 3.38 -22.15
C THR A 112 3.21 3.43 -22.62
N THR A 113 4.08 4.21 -21.95
CA THR A 113 5.50 4.36 -22.30
C THR A 113 6.36 3.22 -21.72
N ASN A 114 7.61 3.09 -22.19
CA ASN A 114 8.59 2.16 -21.60
C ASN A 114 8.81 2.44 -20.11
N LEU A 115 8.89 3.73 -19.73
CA LEU A 115 9.06 4.14 -18.33
C LEU A 115 7.85 3.75 -17.48
N GLY A 116 6.63 3.96 -17.99
CA GLY A 116 5.40 3.57 -17.30
C GLY A 116 5.31 2.07 -17.07
N ARG A 117 5.62 1.25 -18.09
CA ARG A 117 5.69 -0.22 -17.96
C ARG A 117 6.70 -0.63 -16.90
N LEU A 118 7.91 -0.06 -16.92
CA LEU A 118 8.95 -0.34 -15.93
C LEU A 118 8.48 -0.03 -14.50
N ILE A 119 7.85 1.12 -14.28
CA ILE A 119 7.33 1.54 -12.98
C ILE A 119 6.25 0.57 -12.49
N VAL A 120 5.30 0.19 -13.36
CA VAL A 120 4.22 -0.75 -13.04
C VAL A 120 4.77 -2.14 -12.70
N SER A 121 5.73 -2.65 -13.49
CA SER A 121 6.41 -3.91 -13.19
C SER A 121 7.19 -3.86 -11.88
N ALA A 122 7.91 -2.76 -11.62
CA ALA A 122 8.65 -2.61 -10.38
C ALA A 122 7.74 -2.56 -9.15
N ALA A 123 6.61 -1.84 -9.24
CA ALA A 123 5.58 -1.79 -8.21
C ALA A 123 4.93 -3.18 -7.96
N THR A 124 4.64 -3.91 -9.03
CA THR A 124 4.10 -5.28 -8.97
C THR A 124 5.02 -6.22 -8.21
N LEU A 125 6.33 -6.18 -8.51
CA LEU A 125 7.33 -6.96 -7.76
C LEU A 125 7.37 -6.56 -6.28
N CYS A 126 7.31 -5.27 -5.95
CA CYS A 126 7.30 -4.82 -4.56
C CYS A 126 6.08 -5.35 -3.80
N ASP A 127 4.89 -5.31 -4.41
CA ASP A 127 3.67 -5.79 -3.78
C ASP A 127 3.73 -7.31 -3.55
N ILE A 128 4.18 -8.10 -4.55
CA ILE A 128 4.37 -9.55 -4.40
C ILE A 128 5.36 -9.85 -3.27
N LEU A 129 6.52 -9.19 -3.25
CA LEU A 129 7.52 -9.36 -2.21
C LEU A 129 6.98 -9.00 -0.83
N ALA A 130 6.19 -7.93 -0.71
CA ALA A 130 5.59 -7.50 0.54
C ALA A 130 4.60 -8.54 1.09
N TRP A 131 3.75 -9.12 0.24
CA TRP A 131 2.77 -10.13 0.66
C TRP A 131 3.42 -11.47 1.00
N ILE A 132 4.48 -11.85 0.28
CA ILE A 132 5.32 -13.00 0.64
C ILE A 132 5.96 -12.76 2.01
N MET A 133 6.61 -11.60 2.21
CA MET A 133 7.19 -11.25 3.51
C MET A 133 6.14 -11.25 4.62
N PHE A 134 4.98 -10.63 4.40
CA PHE A 134 3.88 -10.62 5.37
C PHE A 134 3.49 -12.03 5.79
N SER A 135 3.40 -12.99 4.86
CA SER A 135 3.15 -14.40 5.17
C SER A 135 4.15 -14.98 6.16
N PHE A 136 5.45 -14.69 6.00
CA PHE A 136 6.49 -15.20 6.91
C PHE A 136 6.56 -14.48 8.25
N LEU A 137 5.98 -13.28 8.35
CA LEU A 137 5.98 -12.47 9.57
C LEU A 137 4.81 -12.80 10.50
N LEU A 138 3.84 -13.58 10.03
CA LEU A 138 2.71 -14.02 10.84
C LEU A 138 3.18 -15.04 11.91
N PRO A 139 2.63 -15.00 13.13
CA PRO A 139 3.06 -15.90 14.20
C PRO A 139 2.76 -17.37 13.86
N PRO A 140 3.64 -18.32 14.24
CA PRO A 140 3.40 -19.75 14.06
C PRO A 140 2.20 -20.18 14.91
N GLN A 141 1.29 -20.94 14.30
CA GLN A 141 0.00 -21.33 14.88
C GLN A 141 -0.40 -22.74 14.42
N SER A 142 -1.42 -23.30 15.06
CA SER A 142 -2.07 -24.52 14.59
C SER A 142 -2.80 -24.29 13.27
N MET A 143 -3.10 -25.37 12.53
CA MET A 143 -3.57 -25.30 11.14
C MET A 143 -4.76 -24.35 10.92
N GLY A 144 -5.81 -24.42 11.76
CA GLY A 144 -7.02 -23.59 11.59
C GLY A 144 -6.73 -22.08 11.69
N PRO A 145 -6.22 -21.59 12.83
CA PRO A 145 -5.80 -20.20 13.00
C PRO A 145 -4.72 -19.76 12.00
N TRP A 146 -3.80 -20.64 11.62
CA TRP A 146 -2.80 -20.36 10.60
C TRP A 146 -3.45 -20.05 9.24
N ILE A 147 -4.40 -20.87 8.78
CA ILE A 147 -5.15 -20.59 7.53
C ILE A 147 -5.87 -19.24 7.64
N ALA A 148 -6.51 -18.96 8.78
CA ALA A 148 -7.25 -17.72 8.98
C ALA A 148 -6.35 -16.48 8.94
N SER A 149 -5.16 -16.53 9.55
CA SER A 149 -4.21 -15.41 9.54
C SER A 149 -3.58 -15.20 8.16
N HIS A 150 -3.43 -16.27 7.36
CA HIS A 150 -2.85 -16.23 6.02
C HIS A 150 -3.88 -15.96 4.92
N LEU A 151 -5.17 -15.96 5.25
CA LEU A 151 -6.25 -15.70 4.30
C LEU A 151 -6.06 -14.43 3.45
N PRO A 152 -5.56 -13.29 3.98
CA PRO A 152 -5.27 -12.13 3.15
C PRO A 152 -4.29 -12.44 2.00
N VAL A 153 -3.21 -13.18 2.29
CA VAL A 153 -2.21 -13.57 1.30
C VAL A 153 -2.84 -14.47 0.25
N PHE A 154 -3.63 -15.48 0.66
CA PHE A 154 -4.31 -16.38 -0.28
C PHE A 154 -5.30 -15.66 -1.18
N VAL A 155 -6.08 -14.73 -0.63
CA VAL A 155 -7.05 -13.93 -1.39
C VAL A 155 -6.34 -13.05 -2.42
N PHE A 156 -5.25 -12.39 -2.03
CA PHE A 156 -4.43 -11.59 -2.94
C PHE A 156 -3.80 -12.45 -4.06
N MET A 157 -3.20 -13.59 -3.70
CA MET A 157 -2.60 -14.54 -4.66
C MET A 157 -3.65 -15.15 -5.60
N ALA A 158 -4.86 -15.43 -5.12
CA ALA A 158 -5.94 -15.92 -5.97
C ALA A 158 -6.30 -14.91 -7.07
N GLY A 159 -6.39 -13.62 -6.73
CA GLY A 159 -6.60 -12.55 -7.71
C GLY A 159 -5.45 -12.49 -8.73
N LEU A 160 -4.21 -12.55 -8.26
CA LEU A 160 -3.00 -12.56 -9.09
C LEU A 160 -3.02 -13.71 -10.12
N PHE A 161 -3.30 -14.93 -9.68
CA PHE A 161 -3.32 -16.09 -10.57
C PHE A 161 -4.48 -16.06 -11.56
N ILE A 162 -5.66 -15.57 -11.16
CA ILE A 162 -6.81 -15.43 -12.07
C ILE A 162 -6.50 -14.43 -13.19
N SER A 163 -5.86 -13.31 -12.85
CA SER A 163 -5.41 -12.32 -13.84
C SER A 163 -4.37 -12.93 -14.77
N ASP A 164 -3.36 -13.61 -14.22
CA ASP A 164 -2.23 -14.09 -15.01
C ASP A 164 -2.57 -15.29 -15.90
N TRP A 165 -3.48 -16.17 -15.48
CA TRP A 165 -3.95 -17.29 -16.28
C TRP A 165 -4.97 -16.89 -17.36
N ASN A 166 -5.24 -15.59 -17.54
CA ASN A 166 -6.18 -15.06 -18.54
C ASN A 166 -7.58 -15.72 -18.43
N LEU A 167 -7.98 -16.16 -17.23
CA LEU A 167 -9.30 -16.77 -16.99
C LEU A 167 -10.42 -15.73 -17.23
N ILE A 168 -10.09 -14.46 -17.08
CA ILE A 168 -10.98 -13.31 -17.23
C ILE A 168 -10.31 -12.31 -18.18
N SER A 169 -11.08 -11.69 -19.08
CA SER A 169 -10.54 -10.66 -19.98
C SER A 169 -10.17 -9.38 -19.22
N GLU A 170 -9.17 -8.64 -19.71
CA GLU A 170 -8.73 -7.37 -19.10
C GLU A 170 -9.89 -6.39 -18.88
N LYS A 171 -10.81 -6.29 -19.85
CA LYS A 171 -12.03 -5.46 -19.74
C LYS A 171 -12.94 -5.88 -18.57
N ARG A 172 -13.09 -7.18 -18.31
CA ARG A 172 -13.89 -7.67 -17.18
C ARG A 172 -13.18 -7.43 -15.85
N ILE A 173 -11.84 -7.56 -15.82
CA ILE A 173 -11.03 -7.20 -14.65
C ILE A 173 -11.22 -5.72 -14.31
N GLU A 174 -11.11 -4.83 -15.31
CA GLU A 174 -11.34 -3.38 -15.12
C GLU A 174 -12.75 -3.07 -14.60
N GLN A 175 -13.78 -3.79 -15.09
CA GLN A 175 -15.15 -3.65 -14.61
C GLN A 175 -15.30 -4.10 -13.15
N LEU A 176 -14.74 -5.26 -12.80
CA LEU A 176 -14.80 -5.82 -11.45
C LEU A 176 -14.01 -4.96 -10.45
N GLU A 177 -12.86 -4.45 -10.88
CA GLU A 177 -12.04 -3.50 -10.13
C GLU A 177 -12.82 -2.22 -9.87
N SER A 178 -13.35 -1.61 -10.94
CA SER A 178 -14.17 -0.39 -10.85
C SER A 178 -15.35 -0.59 -9.89
N PHE A 179 -16.10 -1.70 -10.04
CA PHE A 179 -17.20 -2.03 -9.14
C PHE A 179 -16.72 -2.18 -7.69
N THR A 180 -15.62 -2.91 -7.48
CA THR A 180 -15.05 -3.12 -6.15
C THR A 180 -14.68 -1.80 -5.49
N ARG A 181 -14.09 -0.89 -6.27
CA ARG A 181 -13.69 0.44 -5.82
C ARG A 181 -14.87 1.33 -5.47
N TRP A 182 -15.98 1.24 -6.20
CA TRP A 182 -17.18 2.04 -5.94
C TRP A 182 -18.02 1.53 -4.77
N VAL A 183 -18.04 0.22 -4.52
CA VAL A 183 -18.90 -0.39 -3.49
C VAL A 183 -18.13 -0.74 -2.22
N PHE A 184 -17.04 -1.50 -2.34
CA PHE A 184 -16.34 -2.05 -1.17
C PHE A 184 -15.31 -1.09 -0.59
N ALA A 185 -14.67 -0.24 -1.40
CA ALA A 185 -13.72 0.74 -0.86
C ALA A 185 -14.38 1.69 0.15
N PRO A 186 -15.56 2.31 -0.11
CA PRO A 186 -16.24 3.12 0.89
C PRO A 186 -16.53 2.35 2.18
N ILE A 187 -17.06 1.12 2.07
CA ILE A 187 -17.37 0.28 3.23
C ILE A 187 -16.11 0.01 4.05
N PHE A 188 -15.03 -0.42 3.40
CA PHE A 188 -13.75 -0.69 4.04
C PHE A 188 -13.20 0.56 4.74
N PHE A 189 -13.02 1.66 4.01
CA PHE A 189 -12.37 2.86 4.54
C PHE A 189 -13.19 3.59 5.61
N VAL A 190 -14.52 3.62 5.50
CA VAL A 190 -15.39 4.10 6.59
C VAL A 190 -15.22 3.22 7.82
N THR A 191 -15.16 1.90 7.64
CA THR A 191 -15.00 0.96 8.74
C THR A 191 -13.64 1.08 9.44
N ILE A 192 -12.59 1.43 8.69
CA ILE A 192 -11.27 1.78 9.24
C ILE A 192 -11.37 3.08 10.03
N GLY A 193 -11.88 4.16 9.44
CA GLY A 193 -12.01 5.46 10.11
C GLY A 193 -12.84 5.40 11.39
N TRP A 194 -13.91 4.61 11.40
CA TRP A 194 -14.76 4.39 12.58
C TRP A 194 -14.00 3.71 13.72
N GLY A 195 -13.04 2.83 13.41
CA GLY A 195 -12.23 2.17 14.42
C GLY A 195 -11.13 3.05 15.03
N LEU A 196 -10.83 4.21 14.46
CA LEU A 196 -9.73 5.07 14.92
C LEU A 196 -10.13 5.87 16.16
N ASN A 197 -9.39 5.71 17.25
CA ASN A 197 -9.48 6.58 18.42
C ASN A 197 -8.25 7.50 18.46
N LEU A 198 -8.33 8.64 17.78
CA LEU A 198 -7.24 9.60 17.72
C LEU A 198 -7.00 10.26 19.07
N ALA A 199 -8.00 10.38 19.93
CA ALA A 199 -7.82 10.98 21.26
C ALA A 199 -6.86 10.17 22.15
N GLN A 200 -6.84 8.84 21.99
CA GLN A 200 -5.99 7.95 22.78
C GLN A 200 -4.73 7.47 22.05
N HIS A 201 -4.79 7.29 20.73
CA HIS A 201 -3.75 6.61 19.96
C HIS A 201 -3.02 7.49 18.93
N PHE A 202 -3.35 8.78 18.84
CA PHE A 202 -2.63 9.69 17.96
C PHE A 202 -1.36 10.21 18.63
N ASP A 203 -0.21 9.83 18.09
CA ASP A 203 1.09 10.40 18.44
C ASP A 203 1.65 11.15 17.22
N ALA A 204 1.67 12.49 17.30
CA ALA A 204 2.16 13.35 16.23
C ALA A 204 3.65 13.12 15.91
N ARG A 205 4.46 12.79 16.92
CA ARG A 205 5.90 12.50 16.74
C ARG A 205 6.06 11.19 16.00
N GLN A 206 5.34 10.15 16.39
CA GLN A 206 5.38 8.85 15.69
C GLN A 206 4.93 9.00 14.24
N VAL A 207 3.79 9.67 13.99
CA VAL A 207 3.28 9.98 12.64
C VAL A 207 4.31 10.72 11.79
N ALA A 208 4.96 11.75 12.34
CA ALA A 208 5.95 12.55 11.61
C ALA A 208 7.16 11.70 11.21
N ILE A 209 7.69 10.89 12.13
CA ILE A 209 8.87 10.07 11.88
C ILE A 209 8.55 8.96 10.88
N VAL A 210 7.44 8.21 11.07
CA VAL A 210 7.08 7.17 10.10
C VAL A 210 6.85 7.77 8.72
N THR A 211 6.23 8.95 8.62
CA THR A 211 6.02 9.66 7.34
C THR A 211 7.34 10.09 6.70
N LEU A 212 8.26 10.67 7.47
CA LEU A 212 9.55 11.11 6.96
C LEU A 212 10.37 9.93 6.41
N ILE A 213 10.45 8.83 7.17
CA ILE A 213 11.19 7.63 6.78
C ILE A 213 10.54 6.97 5.57
N ALA A 214 9.21 6.81 5.61
CA ALA A 214 8.40 6.29 4.52
C ALA A 214 8.64 7.03 3.20
N PHE A 215 8.70 8.35 3.27
CA PHE A 215 8.87 9.23 2.11
C PHE A 215 10.30 9.23 1.61
N ALA A 216 11.26 9.49 2.51
CA ALA A 216 12.67 9.61 2.16
C ALA A 216 13.24 8.28 1.64
N GLY A 217 13.01 7.17 2.36
CA GLY A 217 13.55 5.87 1.97
C GLY A 217 13.14 5.45 0.56
N LYS A 218 11.90 5.76 0.16
CA LYS A 218 11.32 5.30 -1.10
C LYS A 218 11.74 6.14 -2.28
N ILE A 219 11.66 7.46 -2.14
CA ILE A 219 12.06 8.38 -3.19
C ILE A 219 13.57 8.32 -3.39
N VAL A 220 14.35 8.38 -2.31
CA VAL A 220 15.82 8.35 -2.40
C VAL A 220 16.31 7.02 -2.93
N GLY A 221 15.80 5.89 -2.42
CA GLY A 221 16.22 4.55 -2.87
C GLY A 221 15.92 4.32 -4.35
N SER A 222 14.70 4.61 -4.79
CA SER A 222 14.30 4.46 -6.19
C SER A 222 15.04 5.42 -7.11
N TYR A 223 15.26 6.66 -6.68
CA TYR A 223 16.04 7.65 -7.43
C TYR A 223 17.50 7.23 -7.57
N ALA A 224 18.16 6.83 -6.47
CA ALA A 224 19.56 6.43 -6.48
C ALA A 224 19.79 5.22 -7.41
N VAL A 225 18.95 4.19 -7.30
CA VAL A 225 19.08 3.01 -8.15
C VAL A 225 18.77 3.32 -9.62
N SER A 226 17.73 4.11 -9.91
CA SER A 226 17.45 4.50 -11.30
C SER A 226 18.58 5.35 -11.92
N ARG A 227 19.23 6.25 -11.15
CA ARG A 227 20.40 7.00 -11.63
C ARG A 227 21.60 6.08 -11.90
N TRP A 228 21.84 5.10 -11.03
CA TRP A 228 22.85 4.08 -11.26
C TRP A 228 22.57 3.22 -12.51
N ARG A 229 21.28 2.99 -12.80
CA ARG A 229 20.82 2.38 -14.06
C ARG A 229 20.80 3.34 -15.26
N LYS A 230 21.42 4.52 -15.14
CA LYS A 230 21.62 5.53 -16.19
C LYS A 230 20.36 6.23 -16.70
N PHE A 231 19.24 6.17 -15.97
CA PHE A 231 18.06 7.00 -16.28
C PHE A 231 18.37 8.48 -16.03
N ASN A 232 17.87 9.41 -16.86
CA ASN A 232 18.07 10.84 -16.61
C ASN A 232 17.40 11.30 -15.30
N HIS A 233 17.74 12.50 -14.83
CA HIS A 233 17.22 13.02 -13.56
C HIS A 233 15.69 13.09 -13.51
N THR A 234 15.06 13.46 -14.63
CA THR A 234 13.60 13.60 -14.69
C THR A 234 12.91 12.25 -14.59
N ASP A 235 13.40 11.23 -15.28
CA ASP A 235 12.87 9.87 -15.24
C ASP A 235 13.13 9.23 -13.87
N SER A 236 14.31 9.43 -13.28
CA SER A 236 14.61 8.98 -11.92
C SER A 236 13.70 9.60 -10.87
N MET A 237 13.42 10.90 -10.98
CA MET A 237 12.48 11.57 -10.09
C MET A 237 11.05 11.07 -10.32
N THR A 238 10.66 10.85 -11.58
CA THR A 238 9.36 10.25 -11.94
C THR A 238 9.19 8.87 -11.30
N ILE A 239 10.20 8.00 -11.40
CA ILE A 239 10.20 6.66 -10.78
C ILE A 239 10.00 6.77 -9.26
N GLY A 240 10.83 7.59 -8.58
CA GLY A 240 10.76 7.73 -7.12
C GLY A 240 9.43 8.30 -6.64
N LEU A 241 8.91 9.34 -7.31
CA LEU A 241 7.64 9.96 -6.96
C LEU A 241 6.45 9.04 -7.23
N SER A 242 6.46 8.30 -8.35
CA SER A 242 5.42 7.33 -8.65
C SER A 242 5.39 6.22 -7.61
N LEU A 243 6.53 5.61 -7.29
CA LEU A 243 6.60 4.49 -6.34
C LEU A 243 6.32 4.89 -4.89
N ASN A 244 6.35 6.19 -4.58
CA ASN A 244 5.90 6.71 -3.29
C ASN A 244 4.37 6.81 -3.15
N ALA A 245 3.60 6.51 -4.19
CA ALA A 245 2.14 6.47 -4.08
C ALA A 245 1.69 5.40 -3.09
N ARG A 246 1.16 5.84 -1.95
CA ARG A 246 0.54 4.98 -0.93
C ARG A 246 -0.97 5.05 -0.99
N GLY A 247 -1.62 4.11 -0.32
CA GLY A 247 -3.07 4.02 -0.36
C GLY A 247 -3.58 2.75 0.30
N ALA A 248 -4.51 2.09 -0.37
CA ALA A 248 -5.29 1.00 0.21
C ALA A 248 -4.45 -0.20 0.67
N MET A 249 -3.43 -0.59 -0.10
CA MET A 249 -2.66 -1.82 0.16
C MET A 249 -1.89 -1.78 1.47
N GLU A 250 -1.32 -0.62 1.80
CA GLU A 250 -0.65 -0.41 3.08
C GLU A 250 -1.63 -0.45 4.25
N ILE A 251 -2.79 0.21 4.10
CA ILE A 251 -3.84 0.20 5.14
C ILE A 251 -4.38 -1.22 5.34
N LEU A 252 -4.52 -2.01 4.27
CA LEU A 252 -4.89 -3.42 4.35
C LEU A 252 -3.85 -4.22 5.13
N MET A 253 -2.57 -4.11 4.77
CA MET A 253 -1.50 -4.79 5.49
C MET A 253 -1.47 -4.39 6.97
N ALA A 254 -1.57 -3.10 7.29
CA ALA A 254 -1.63 -2.61 8.66
C ALA A 254 -2.86 -3.15 9.41
N THR A 255 -4.02 -3.23 8.75
CA THR A 255 -5.25 -3.78 9.34
C THR A 255 -5.09 -5.24 9.71
N PHE A 256 -4.52 -6.05 8.80
CA PHE A 256 -4.29 -7.47 9.08
C PHE A 256 -3.14 -7.68 10.08
N GLY A 257 -2.12 -6.82 10.06
CA GLY A 257 -1.07 -6.80 11.07
C GLY A 257 -1.60 -6.50 12.48
N LEU A 258 -2.49 -5.52 12.63
CA LEU A 258 -3.15 -5.20 13.89
C LEU A 258 -3.97 -6.39 14.40
N LYS A 259 -4.76 -7.02 13.52
CA LYS A 259 -5.55 -8.22 13.86
C LYS A 259 -4.69 -9.42 14.24
N ALA A 260 -3.51 -9.56 13.65
CA ALA A 260 -2.55 -10.60 13.97
C ALA A 260 -1.67 -10.27 15.18
N GLY A 261 -1.88 -9.12 15.83
CA GLY A 261 -1.09 -8.67 16.99
C GLY A 261 0.35 -8.26 16.65
N LEU A 262 0.65 -8.01 15.37
CA LEU A 262 1.99 -7.60 14.93
C LEU A 262 2.29 -6.12 15.21
N ILE A 263 1.24 -5.30 15.30
CA ILE A 263 1.30 -3.88 15.64
C ILE A 263 0.20 -3.53 16.63
N ASP A 264 0.43 -2.48 17.40
CA ASP A 264 -0.57 -1.91 18.30
C ASP A 264 -1.44 -0.86 17.59
N MET A 265 -2.45 -0.36 18.31
CA MET A 265 -3.39 0.62 17.77
C MET A 265 -2.73 1.99 17.51
N THR A 266 -1.70 2.35 18.26
CA THR A 266 -0.95 3.62 18.12
C THR A 266 -0.16 3.63 16.81
N LEU A 267 0.57 2.54 16.53
CA LEU A 267 1.28 2.39 15.27
C LEU A 267 0.32 2.20 14.10
N PHE A 268 -0.77 1.44 14.26
CA PHE A 268 -1.80 1.33 13.23
C PHE A 268 -2.36 2.71 12.84
N THR A 269 -2.71 3.54 13.83
CA THR A 269 -3.18 4.91 13.62
C THR A 269 -2.12 5.74 12.89
N SER A 270 -0.86 5.60 13.28
CA SER A 270 0.27 6.29 12.64
C SER A 270 0.47 5.89 11.17
N LEU A 271 0.38 4.59 10.86
CA LEU A 271 0.47 4.08 9.48
C LEU A 271 -0.71 4.54 8.62
N VAL A 272 -1.93 4.57 9.16
CA VAL A 272 -3.10 5.09 8.44
C VAL A 272 -2.95 6.59 8.16
N ALA A 273 -2.54 7.39 9.15
CA ALA A 273 -2.31 8.82 8.97
C ALA A 273 -1.21 9.08 7.91
N MET A 274 -0.11 8.34 7.99
CA MET A 274 0.98 8.42 7.03
C MET A 274 0.55 8.02 5.61
N ALA A 275 -0.25 6.96 5.45
CA ALA A 275 -0.81 6.56 4.16
C ALA A 275 -1.66 7.68 3.54
N ILE A 276 -2.46 8.39 4.35
CA ILE A 276 -3.25 9.55 3.89
C ILE A 276 -2.31 10.68 3.44
N ILE A 277 -1.36 11.09 4.29
CA ILE A 277 -0.44 12.21 4.01
C ILE A 277 0.39 11.94 2.76
N THR A 278 1.03 10.77 2.69
CA THR A 278 1.91 10.40 1.58
C THR A 278 1.16 10.21 0.26
N SER A 279 -0.11 9.77 0.28
CA SER A 279 -0.92 9.64 -0.94
C SER A 279 -1.21 10.98 -1.64
N MET A 280 -1.15 12.10 -0.92
CA MET A 280 -1.42 13.43 -1.47
C MET A 280 -0.22 14.01 -2.24
N VAL A 281 1.01 13.60 -1.89
CA VAL A 281 2.23 14.24 -2.39
C VAL A 281 2.48 13.97 -3.89
N PRO A 282 2.49 12.70 -4.37
CA PRO A 282 2.76 12.44 -5.79
C PRO A 282 1.78 13.15 -6.73
N ALA A 283 0.50 13.26 -6.34
CA ALA A 283 -0.52 13.94 -7.14
C ALA A 283 -0.24 15.44 -7.32
N LEU A 284 0.35 16.11 -6.32
CA LEU A 284 0.76 17.51 -6.45
C LEU A 284 1.99 17.64 -7.36
N THR A 285 2.99 16.78 -7.17
CA THR A 285 4.28 16.92 -7.86
C THR A 285 4.18 16.60 -9.35
N PHE A 286 3.35 15.62 -9.75
CA PHE A 286 3.12 15.31 -11.17
C PHE A 286 2.43 16.47 -11.92
N ARG A 287 1.50 17.18 -11.27
CA ARG A 287 0.87 18.38 -11.85
C ARG A 287 1.88 19.50 -12.11
N LEU A 288 2.87 19.64 -11.23
CA LEU A 288 3.95 20.62 -11.38
C LEU A 288 4.93 20.24 -12.49
N GLN A 289 5.35 18.96 -12.56
CA GLN A 289 6.24 18.48 -13.61
C GLN A 289 5.63 18.60 -15.01
N ARG A 290 4.32 18.41 -15.16
CA ARG A 290 3.63 18.61 -16.43
C ARG A 290 3.68 20.06 -16.90
N LYS A 291 3.55 21.04 -16.00
CA LYS A 291 3.68 22.47 -16.33
C LYS A 291 5.10 22.85 -16.79
N LEU A 292 6.13 22.13 -16.35
CA LEU A 292 7.52 22.38 -16.71
C LEU A 292 7.95 21.71 -18.02
N ARG A 293 7.16 20.76 -18.54
CA ARG A 293 7.39 20.05 -19.81
C ARG A 293 6.58 20.62 -20.98
N GLN A 294 5.70 21.59 -20.72
CA GLN A 294 4.95 22.37 -21.71
C GLN A 294 5.60 23.74 -21.86
#